data_AF-A0A7C6M2U3-F1
#
_entry.id   AF-A0A7C6M2U3-F1
#
_cell.length_a   1.000
_cell.length_b   1.000
_cell.length_c   1.000
_cell.angle_alpha   90.00
_cell.angle_beta   90.00
_cell.angle_gamma   90.00
#
_symmetry.space_group_name_H-M   'P 1'
#
loop_
_entity.id
_entity.type
_entity.pdbx_description
1 polymer ?
#
loop_
_entity_poly.entity_id
_entity_poly.type
_entity_poly.pdbx_seq_one_letter_code
_entity_poly.pdbx_strand_id
1 'polypeptide(L)'
;MRKIINYLTIAAIALGFAACNNEDVPNPETGKGNTYVGVTLRFAQGSTTRAGLPDDHNLITGGWKGRDKIEDVTVFLVSPGNQTIDFETFYLSQFHEIDANGVLKPKIAVKATPNDNVDVYVVVNGNNDIITALKNTSATNFETAFTAAAVAVASEVATYDGVANKETVMMTNTAKKTINVAAGVTEEQAKDPNGTGNNHAQVEVERVVARTMLTVQTKAGTNWQINRNIGGVSTPIAEVTGIQYGVGQSNRKFYIMKKSNYATPEDVYSYVPAGGNWATQNTVLFDYSGLNSFTNAQEFTYDASNTAIGEKLNNETTSKFVLPVTHTAINYKKGNTTYVEIRAKFKPLTDGWGDTEVELATLGANADLFLGANGLFYSSDANAKDPLKGGVTDQKVKKYTGSIMKYVLWLNPGADKLKPTESPTVRNQIYHIHISSFKEIGLPKNPIDPNDPDPDPDNPIDPEDPLVTEKTYLSVSIKVLNWNLHSYTVDLGNNY
;
A
#
# COMPACT_ATOMS: atom_id res chain seq x y z
N MET A 1 -28.65 4.13 52.83
CA MET A 1 -27.64 5.04 52.26
C MET A 1 -27.39 4.64 50.81
N ARG A 2 -27.21 5.66 49.96
CA ARG A 2 -26.99 5.70 48.49
C ARG A 2 -26.24 4.47 47.91
N LYS A 3 -26.80 3.78 46.90
CA LYS A 3 -26.56 3.95 45.45
C LYS A 3 -25.07 3.99 45.07
N ILE A 4 -24.62 3.04 44.24
CA ILE A 4 -24.11 3.28 42.87
C ILE A 4 -24.21 1.97 42.07
N ILE A 5 -24.78 2.14 40.88
CA ILE A 5 -25.01 1.18 39.80
C ILE A 5 -23.77 1.23 38.91
N ASN A 6 -23.27 0.08 38.44
CA ASN A 6 -22.47 0.00 37.21
C ASN A 6 -22.91 -1.26 36.46
N TYR A 7 -23.68 -1.06 35.39
CA TYR A 7 -23.96 -2.07 34.37
C TYR A 7 -22.74 -2.17 33.46
N LEU A 8 -22.11 -3.34 33.42
CA LEU A 8 -21.19 -3.76 32.37
C LEU A 8 -21.88 -4.87 31.59
N THR A 9 -22.61 -4.47 30.55
CA THR A 9 -23.20 -5.39 29.58
C THR A 9 -22.10 -5.81 28.61
N ILE A 10 -21.40 -6.90 28.95
CA ILE A 10 -20.51 -7.59 28.01
C ILE A 10 -21.41 -8.46 27.12
N ALA A 11 -21.66 -8.01 25.89
CA ALA A 11 -22.25 -8.85 24.86
C ALA A 11 -21.14 -9.76 24.30
N ALA A 12 -21.01 -10.95 24.88
CA ALA A 12 -20.20 -12.02 24.32
C ALA A 12 -20.90 -12.56 23.05
N ILE A 13 -20.35 -12.26 21.87
CA ILE A 13 -20.74 -12.95 20.64
C ILE A 13 -20.01 -14.30 20.67
N ALA A 14 -20.76 -15.35 20.94
CA ALA A 14 -20.29 -16.73 20.87
C ALA A 14 -19.96 -17.09 19.41
N LEU A 15 -18.67 -17.29 19.11
CA LEU A 15 -18.20 -17.93 17.88
C LEU A 15 -18.38 -19.44 18.02
N GLY A 16 -19.52 -19.95 17.55
CA GLY A 16 -19.71 -21.37 17.32
C GLY A 16 -19.07 -21.77 15.98
N PHE A 17 -17.96 -22.50 16.04
CA PHE A 17 -17.45 -23.24 14.90
C PHE A 17 -18.37 -24.43 14.62
N ALA A 18 -19.07 -24.40 13.48
CA ALA A 18 -19.65 -25.57 12.86
C ALA A 18 -19.26 -25.57 11.38
N ALA A 19 -18.27 -26.39 11.03
CA ALA A 19 -18.04 -26.80 9.66
C ALA A 19 -19.05 -27.90 9.32
N CYS A 20 -19.87 -27.72 8.28
CA CYS A 20 -20.40 -28.78 7.41
C CYS A 20 -21.21 -28.17 6.27
N ASN A 21 -20.89 -28.61 5.05
CA ASN A 21 -21.69 -28.41 3.84
C ASN A 21 -23.14 -28.85 4.06
N ASN A 22 -24.10 -27.94 3.84
CA ASN A 22 -25.20 -28.13 2.90
C ASN A 22 -26.09 -26.89 2.88
N GLU A 23 -26.68 -26.71 1.70
CA GLU A 23 -27.63 -25.68 1.30
C GLU A 23 -28.77 -25.47 2.31
N ASP A 24 -29.08 -24.19 2.52
CA ASP A 24 -30.39 -23.58 2.86
C ASP A 24 -30.18 -22.35 3.76
N VAL A 25 -29.61 -21.30 3.16
CA VAL A 25 -29.79 -19.94 3.65
C VAL A 25 -30.96 -19.35 2.85
N PRO A 26 -31.99 -18.77 3.48
CA PRO A 26 -33.07 -18.11 2.75
C PRO A 26 -32.48 -17.01 1.87
N ASN A 27 -32.44 -17.27 0.57
CA ASN A 27 -32.04 -16.32 -0.45
C ASN A 27 -33.04 -15.14 -0.38
N PRO A 28 -32.61 -13.88 -0.17
CA PRO A 28 -33.51 -12.75 -0.41
C PRO A 28 -33.99 -12.87 -1.86
N GLU A 29 -35.31 -12.71 -2.09
CA GLU A 29 -35.95 -13.03 -3.38
C GLU A 29 -35.11 -12.57 -4.59
N THR A 30 -34.42 -13.51 -5.24
CA THR A 30 -33.69 -13.23 -6.48
C THR A 30 -34.71 -12.99 -7.58
N GLY A 31 -34.93 -11.73 -7.91
CA GLY A 31 -35.78 -11.32 -9.03
C GLY A 31 -35.12 -11.66 -10.36
N LYS A 32 -35.08 -12.94 -10.76
CA LYS A 32 -34.62 -13.29 -12.12
C LYS A 32 -35.69 -12.91 -13.15
N GLY A 33 -35.85 -11.62 -13.37
CA GLY A 33 -36.77 -11.02 -14.34
C GLY A 33 -36.47 -11.45 -15.77
N ASN A 34 -37.26 -10.93 -16.71
CA ASN A 34 -37.27 -11.36 -18.11
C ASN A 34 -36.34 -10.53 -19.01
N THR A 35 -35.27 -9.94 -18.46
CA THR A 35 -34.33 -9.13 -19.22
C THR A 35 -32.89 -9.28 -18.72
N TYR A 36 -31.95 -8.60 -19.37
CA TYR A 36 -30.52 -8.63 -19.08
C TYR A 36 -29.95 -7.21 -19.02
N VAL A 37 -28.88 -7.03 -18.24
CA VAL A 37 -28.08 -5.81 -18.21
C VAL A 37 -26.64 -6.14 -18.53
N GLY A 38 -26.07 -5.48 -19.54
CA GLY A 38 -24.67 -5.62 -19.90
C GLY A 38 -23.81 -4.64 -19.11
N VAL A 39 -22.64 -5.09 -18.66
CA VAL A 39 -21.70 -4.24 -17.92
C VAL A 39 -20.35 -4.20 -18.61
N THR A 40 -19.89 -3.00 -18.92
CA THR A 40 -18.53 -2.73 -19.40
C THR A 40 -17.72 -2.11 -18.27
N LEU A 41 -16.53 -2.65 -17.99
CA LEU A 41 -15.62 -2.07 -17.00
C LEU A 41 -14.64 -1.13 -17.68
N ARG A 42 -14.54 0.09 -17.15
CA ARG A 42 -13.46 1.01 -17.45
C ARG A 42 -12.53 1.04 -16.24
N PHE A 43 -11.27 0.72 -16.44
CA PHE A 43 -10.29 0.88 -15.38
C PHE A 43 -9.87 2.35 -15.32
N ALA A 44 -9.96 2.94 -14.13
CA ALA A 44 -9.64 4.35 -13.93
C ALA A 44 -8.19 4.61 -14.36
N GLN A 45 -7.99 5.44 -15.39
CA GLN A 45 -6.66 5.77 -15.92
C GLN A 45 -5.90 6.81 -15.05
N GLY A 46 -6.38 7.06 -13.82
CA GLY A 46 -5.90 8.09 -12.89
C GLY A 46 -6.22 9.51 -13.36
N SER A 47 -6.91 10.29 -12.52
CA SER A 47 -7.18 11.71 -12.78
C SER A 47 -5.88 12.51 -12.85
N THR A 48 -5.79 13.51 -13.73
CA THR A 48 -4.65 14.45 -13.77
C THR A 48 -4.64 15.43 -12.59
N THR A 49 -5.75 15.54 -11.85
CA THR A 49 -5.91 16.38 -10.66
C THR A 49 -6.67 15.65 -9.54
N ARG A 50 -6.13 15.62 -8.32
CA ARG A 50 -6.79 15.03 -7.13
C ARG A 50 -7.42 16.10 -6.25
N ALA A 51 -8.54 16.66 -6.72
CA ALA A 51 -9.31 17.62 -5.92
C ALA A 51 -9.75 16.98 -4.59
N GLY A 52 -9.36 17.57 -3.46
CA GLY A 52 -9.75 17.12 -2.11
C GLY A 52 -8.62 16.58 -1.23
N LEU A 53 -7.40 16.41 -1.75
CA LEU A 53 -6.21 16.29 -0.91
C LEU A 53 -5.78 17.69 -0.41
N PRO A 54 -5.15 17.80 0.78
CA PRO A 54 -4.83 19.11 1.36
C PRO A 54 -3.88 19.93 0.48
N ASP A 55 -3.05 19.30 -0.37
CA ASP A 55 -2.51 19.86 -1.61
C ASP A 55 -1.96 18.72 -2.52
N ASP A 56 -2.35 18.65 -3.82
CA ASP A 56 -1.80 17.65 -4.75
C ASP A 56 -0.49 18.13 -5.40
N HIS A 57 0.62 17.92 -4.70
CA HIS A 57 1.95 18.38 -5.13
C HIS A 57 2.66 17.47 -6.12
N ASN A 58 2.06 16.33 -6.49
CA ASN A 58 2.62 15.37 -7.42
C ASN A 58 1.66 15.22 -8.62
N LEU A 59 1.72 16.18 -9.54
CA LEU A 59 0.92 16.19 -10.78
C LEU A 59 1.15 14.92 -11.59
N ILE A 60 0.03 14.33 -12.00
CA ILE A 60 -0.01 13.05 -12.69
C ILE A 60 0.18 13.28 -14.20
N THR A 61 1.22 12.68 -14.77
CA THR A 61 1.46 12.64 -16.21
C THR A 61 1.87 11.22 -16.55
N GLY A 62 1.16 10.50 -17.44
CA GLY A 62 1.49 9.12 -17.88
C GLY A 62 1.54 8.04 -16.78
N GLY A 63 1.45 6.75 -17.12
CA GLY A 63 1.44 5.69 -16.11
C GLY A 63 1.87 4.33 -16.63
N TRP A 64 2.35 3.50 -15.71
CA TRP A 64 2.70 2.12 -15.98
C TRP A 64 1.44 1.31 -16.25
N LYS A 65 1.47 0.49 -17.30
CA LYS A 65 0.34 -0.32 -17.75
C LYS A 65 -0.01 -1.48 -16.82
N GLY A 66 0.43 -1.60 -15.58
CA GLY A 66 -0.05 -2.71 -14.74
C GLY A 66 0.54 -4.09 -15.08
N ARG A 67 0.46 -5.02 -14.12
CA ARG A 67 0.66 -6.47 -14.31
C ARG A 67 -0.52 -7.24 -13.76
N ASP A 68 -1.69 -6.64 -13.80
CA ASP A 68 -2.82 -7.21 -13.08
C ASP A 68 -3.18 -8.59 -13.63
N LYS A 69 -3.93 -9.34 -12.84
CA LYS A 69 -4.65 -10.53 -13.26
C LYS A 69 -6.07 -10.35 -12.78
N ILE A 70 -7.01 -10.46 -13.71
CA ILE A 70 -8.43 -10.46 -13.39
C ILE A 70 -8.85 -11.92 -13.29
N GLU A 71 -9.26 -12.35 -12.12
CA GLU A 71 -9.72 -13.72 -11.86
C GLU A 71 -11.24 -13.78 -11.89
N ASP A 72 -11.89 -12.80 -11.27
CA ASP A 72 -13.35 -12.68 -11.20
C ASP A 72 -13.84 -11.23 -11.25
N VAL A 73 -15.12 -11.10 -11.61
CA VAL A 73 -15.91 -9.87 -11.54
C VAL A 73 -17.29 -10.23 -10.99
N THR A 74 -17.67 -9.65 -9.86
CA THR A 74 -19.04 -9.73 -9.33
C THR A 74 -19.78 -8.43 -9.63
N VAL A 75 -20.93 -8.55 -10.28
CA VAL A 75 -21.83 -7.42 -10.60
C VAL A 75 -23.07 -7.52 -9.74
N PHE A 76 -23.50 -6.39 -9.18
CA PHE A 76 -24.76 -6.23 -8.46
C PHE A 76 -25.61 -5.16 -9.13
N LEU A 77 -26.86 -5.48 -9.40
CA LEU A 77 -27.91 -4.61 -9.92
C LEU A 77 -28.92 -4.42 -8.80
N VAL A 78 -29.00 -3.22 -8.26
CA VAL A 78 -29.75 -2.94 -7.04
C VAL A 78 -30.89 -1.98 -7.34
N SER A 79 -32.10 -2.37 -6.95
CA SER A 79 -33.28 -1.53 -7.02
C SER A 79 -33.85 -1.30 -5.61
N PRO A 80 -33.43 -0.24 -4.90
CA PRO A 80 -33.86 -0.02 -3.52
C PRO A 80 -35.38 0.12 -3.38
N GLY A 81 -36.03 0.82 -4.33
CA GLY A 81 -37.49 1.05 -4.31
C GLY A 81 -38.32 -0.21 -4.53
N ASN A 82 -37.83 -1.14 -5.34
CA ASN A 82 -38.48 -2.42 -5.62
C ASN A 82 -37.96 -3.56 -4.73
N GLN A 83 -37.00 -3.26 -3.85
CA GLN A 83 -36.38 -4.20 -2.93
C GLN A 83 -35.70 -5.41 -3.59
N THR A 84 -35.24 -5.27 -4.85
CA THR A 84 -34.57 -6.34 -5.58
C THR A 84 -33.07 -6.13 -5.69
N ILE A 85 -32.32 -7.25 -5.66
CA ILE A 85 -30.91 -7.30 -6.04
C ILE A 85 -30.74 -8.48 -6.99
N ASP A 86 -30.23 -8.20 -8.18
CA ASP A 86 -29.76 -9.22 -9.11
C ASP A 86 -28.24 -9.18 -9.14
N PHE A 87 -27.58 -10.32 -9.00
CA PHE A 87 -26.14 -10.38 -9.04
C PHE A 87 -25.62 -11.63 -9.71
N GLU A 88 -24.43 -11.53 -10.27
CA GLU A 88 -23.72 -12.65 -10.88
C GLU A 88 -22.21 -12.44 -10.74
N THR A 89 -21.48 -13.55 -10.59
CA THR A 89 -20.01 -13.57 -10.57
C THR A 89 -19.54 -14.23 -11.85
N PHE A 90 -18.69 -13.52 -12.59
CA PHE A 90 -18.08 -13.97 -13.83
C PHE A 90 -16.61 -14.27 -13.59
N TYR A 91 -16.08 -15.26 -14.29
CA TYR A 91 -14.69 -15.71 -14.17
C TYR A 91 -13.92 -15.47 -15.47
N LEU A 92 -12.58 -15.54 -15.41
CA LEU A 92 -11.68 -15.22 -16.52
C LEU A 92 -12.09 -15.79 -17.89
N SER A 93 -12.57 -17.03 -17.96
CA SER A 93 -13.02 -17.68 -19.20
C SER A 93 -14.18 -16.96 -19.91
N GLN A 94 -14.91 -16.10 -19.20
CA GLN A 94 -16.06 -15.35 -19.69
C GLN A 94 -15.67 -13.93 -20.13
N PHE A 95 -14.44 -13.47 -19.90
CA PHE A 95 -13.97 -12.15 -20.33
C PHE A 95 -13.32 -12.19 -21.72
N HIS A 96 -13.35 -11.06 -22.42
CA HIS A 96 -12.57 -10.83 -23.63
C HIS A 96 -11.42 -9.84 -23.35
N GLU A 97 -10.59 -9.62 -24.38
CA GLU A 97 -9.46 -8.70 -24.34
C GLU A 97 -9.81 -7.33 -23.77
N ILE A 98 -8.87 -6.78 -23.01
CA ILE A 98 -8.93 -5.40 -22.56
C ILE A 98 -8.34 -4.55 -23.66
N ASP A 99 -9.14 -3.63 -24.18
CA ASP A 99 -8.71 -2.80 -25.29
C ASP A 99 -7.57 -1.84 -24.87
N ALA A 100 -6.96 -1.18 -25.85
CA ALA A 100 -5.85 -0.25 -25.62
C ALA A 100 -6.20 0.92 -24.67
N ASN A 101 -7.51 1.18 -24.43
CA ASN A 101 -8.00 2.22 -23.55
C ASN A 101 -8.30 1.71 -22.13
N GLY A 102 -7.96 0.45 -21.82
CA GLY A 102 -8.27 -0.13 -20.52
C GLY A 102 -9.77 -0.34 -20.34
N VAL A 103 -10.49 -0.65 -21.42
CA VAL A 103 -11.90 -1.01 -21.37
C VAL A 103 -12.03 -2.51 -21.55
N LEU A 104 -12.57 -3.18 -20.54
CA LEU A 104 -13.02 -4.56 -20.67
C LEU A 104 -14.35 -4.56 -21.41
N LYS A 105 -14.28 -4.71 -22.73
CA LYS A 105 -15.43 -4.65 -23.62
C LYS A 105 -16.22 -5.97 -23.58
N PRO A 106 -17.55 -5.85 -23.70
CA PRO A 106 -18.45 -6.66 -22.90
C PRO A 106 -18.48 -8.13 -23.30
N LYS A 107 -18.67 -8.94 -22.28
CA LYS A 107 -19.24 -10.29 -22.36
C LYS A 107 -20.06 -10.67 -21.13
N ILE A 108 -20.13 -9.78 -20.14
CA ILE A 108 -20.89 -10.01 -18.91
C ILE A 108 -22.25 -9.35 -19.05
N ALA A 109 -23.28 -10.16 -18.91
CA ALA A 109 -24.66 -9.71 -18.84
C ALA A 109 -25.31 -10.42 -17.67
N VAL A 110 -25.90 -9.65 -16.77
CA VAL A 110 -26.58 -10.17 -15.59
C VAL A 110 -28.06 -10.25 -15.91
N LYS A 111 -28.68 -11.40 -15.65
CA LYS A 111 -30.13 -11.52 -15.73
C LYS A 111 -30.77 -10.62 -14.68
N ALA A 112 -31.73 -9.79 -15.09
CA ALA A 112 -32.21 -8.66 -14.28
C ALA A 112 -33.73 -8.56 -14.23
N THR A 113 -34.23 -7.92 -13.18
CA THR A 113 -35.59 -7.39 -13.09
C THR A 113 -35.70 -6.04 -13.79
N PRO A 114 -36.66 -5.85 -14.72
CA PRO A 114 -36.93 -4.54 -15.30
C PRO A 114 -37.33 -3.53 -14.24
N ASN A 115 -36.66 -2.37 -14.23
CA ASN A 115 -36.97 -1.28 -13.32
C ASN A 115 -36.36 0.04 -13.81
N ASP A 116 -36.99 1.13 -13.40
CA ASP A 116 -36.39 2.46 -13.46
C ASP A 116 -35.48 2.65 -12.24
N ASN A 117 -34.30 3.26 -12.45
CA ASN A 117 -33.31 3.52 -11.39
C ASN A 117 -32.68 2.26 -10.76
N VAL A 118 -31.98 1.47 -11.58
CA VAL A 118 -31.13 0.36 -11.11
C VAL A 118 -29.71 0.87 -10.89
N ASP A 119 -29.23 0.76 -9.65
CA ASP A 119 -27.86 1.07 -9.28
C ASP A 119 -26.94 -0.13 -9.58
N VAL A 120 -25.82 0.13 -10.26
CA VAL A 120 -24.87 -0.88 -10.74
C VAL A 120 -23.56 -0.79 -9.95
N TYR A 121 -23.25 -1.86 -9.22
CA TYR A 121 -22.03 -2.01 -8.44
C TYR A 121 -21.20 -3.19 -8.96
N VAL A 122 -19.88 -3.03 -8.92
CA VAL A 122 -18.92 -4.00 -9.42
C VAL A 122 -17.81 -4.17 -8.40
N VAL A 123 -17.45 -5.43 -8.16
CA VAL A 123 -16.23 -5.80 -7.45
C VAL A 123 -15.42 -6.72 -8.36
N VAL A 124 -14.18 -6.32 -8.65
CA VAL A 124 -13.22 -7.12 -9.41
C VAL A 124 -12.26 -7.76 -8.42
N ASN A 125 -11.92 -9.05 -8.60
CA ASN A 125 -11.06 -9.82 -7.69
C ASN A 125 -11.50 -9.66 -6.22
N GLY A 126 -12.78 -9.89 -5.97
CA GLY A 126 -13.39 -9.56 -4.69
C GLY A 126 -12.87 -10.43 -3.54
N ASN A 127 -12.58 -9.82 -2.39
CA ASN A 127 -12.36 -10.59 -1.17
C ASN A 127 -13.66 -11.34 -0.78
N ASN A 128 -13.56 -12.63 -0.48
CA ASN A 128 -14.71 -13.51 -0.27
C ASN A 128 -15.64 -13.04 0.86
N ASP A 129 -15.09 -12.54 1.97
CA ASP A 129 -15.89 -12.10 3.12
C ASP A 129 -16.67 -10.83 2.76
N ILE A 130 -16.04 -9.91 2.02
CA ILE A 130 -16.69 -8.68 1.52
C ILE A 130 -17.81 -9.04 0.54
N ILE A 131 -17.54 -9.91 -0.44
CA ILE A 131 -18.55 -10.35 -1.42
C ILE A 131 -19.74 -11.03 -0.72
N THR A 132 -19.46 -11.89 0.27
CA THR A 132 -20.51 -12.58 1.04
C THR A 132 -21.36 -11.60 1.82
N ALA A 133 -20.75 -10.60 2.48
CA ALA A 133 -21.48 -9.55 3.18
C ALA A 133 -22.38 -8.74 2.23
N LEU A 134 -21.88 -8.38 1.04
CA LEU A 134 -22.66 -7.66 0.03
C LEU A 134 -23.85 -8.48 -0.49
N LYS A 135 -23.64 -9.77 -0.79
CA LYS A 135 -24.71 -10.69 -1.24
C LYS A 135 -25.82 -10.86 -0.19
N ASN A 136 -25.48 -10.80 1.09
CA ASN A 136 -26.44 -10.91 2.20
C ASN A 136 -27.10 -9.57 2.58
N THR A 137 -26.74 -8.47 1.93
CA THR A 137 -27.30 -7.14 2.21
C THR A 137 -28.62 -6.94 1.47
N SER A 138 -29.63 -6.38 2.14
CA SER A 138 -30.91 -6.01 1.50
C SER A 138 -30.75 -4.84 0.51
N ALA A 139 -31.57 -4.78 -0.55
CA ALA A 139 -31.53 -3.72 -1.57
C ALA A 139 -31.51 -2.30 -1.00
N THR A 140 -32.35 -2.02 0.01
CA THR A 140 -32.44 -0.70 0.66
C THR A 140 -31.15 -0.28 1.38
N ASN A 141 -30.36 -1.24 1.85
CA ASN A 141 -29.12 -0.99 2.62
C ASN A 141 -27.85 -1.18 1.78
N PHE A 142 -27.97 -1.58 0.52
CA PHE A 142 -26.82 -1.96 -0.29
C PHE A 142 -25.85 -0.81 -0.53
N GLU A 143 -26.34 0.39 -0.86
CA GLU A 143 -25.47 1.57 -1.03
C GLU A 143 -24.69 1.89 0.25
N THR A 144 -25.33 1.72 1.41
CA THR A 144 -24.67 1.90 2.71
C THR A 144 -23.57 0.85 2.91
N ALA A 145 -23.84 -0.43 2.62
CA ALA A 145 -22.84 -1.48 2.72
C ALA A 145 -21.67 -1.29 1.74
N PHE A 146 -21.95 -0.93 0.48
CA PHE A 146 -20.94 -0.73 -0.55
C PHE A 146 -20.09 0.54 -0.35
N THR A 147 -20.55 1.47 0.47
CA THR A 147 -19.79 2.68 0.86
C THR A 147 -19.18 2.61 2.25
N ALA A 148 -19.42 1.51 2.98
CA ALA A 148 -18.89 1.29 4.32
C ALA A 148 -17.41 0.90 4.30
N ALA A 149 -16.80 0.97 5.48
CA ALA A 149 -15.44 0.47 5.69
C ALA A 149 -15.45 -1.05 5.80
N ALA A 150 -14.61 -1.72 5.03
CA ALA A 150 -14.27 -3.13 5.18
C ALA A 150 -13.02 -3.28 6.05
N VAL A 151 -13.00 -4.33 6.87
CA VAL A 151 -11.81 -4.73 7.65
C VAL A 151 -11.01 -5.72 6.82
N ALA A 152 -9.80 -5.34 6.43
CA ALA A 152 -8.83 -6.19 5.76
C ALA A 152 -7.44 -5.55 5.83
N VAL A 153 -6.39 -6.32 5.64
CA VAL A 153 -5.04 -5.82 5.36
C VAL A 153 -4.72 -5.87 3.86
N ALA A 154 -3.68 -5.18 3.42
CA ALA A 154 -3.35 -5.07 2.00
C ALA A 154 -3.13 -6.43 1.32
N SER A 155 -2.55 -7.41 2.02
CA SER A 155 -2.29 -8.76 1.51
C SER A 155 -3.55 -9.62 1.32
N GLU A 156 -4.67 -9.26 1.95
CA GLU A 156 -5.97 -9.96 1.80
C GLU A 156 -6.78 -9.47 0.61
N VAL A 157 -6.35 -8.36 -0.02
CA VAL A 157 -7.03 -7.72 -1.16
C VAL A 157 -6.08 -7.40 -2.32
N ALA A 158 -4.79 -7.73 -2.19
CA ALA A 158 -3.79 -7.58 -3.24
C ALA A 158 -2.63 -8.56 -3.05
N THR A 159 -2.36 -9.36 -4.08
CA THR A 159 -1.28 -10.36 -4.07
C THR A 159 -0.45 -10.27 -5.35
N TYR A 160 0.79 -10.78 -5.29
CA TYR A 160 1.70 -10.90 -6.42
C TYR A 160 2.08 -12.37 -6.62
N ASP A 161 1.87 -12.87 -7.83
CA ASP A 161 2.32 -14.18 -8.30
C ASP A 161 3.66 -14.00 -9.03
N GLY A 162 4.73 -14.47 -8.39
CA GLY A 162 6.08 -14.41 -8.95
C GLY A 162 6.35 -15.35 -10.12
N VAL A 163 5.51 -16.37 -10.33
CA VAL A 163 5.64 -17.29 -11.48
C VAL A 163 5.00 -16.67 -12.71
N ALA A 164 3.77 -16.18 -12.58
CA ALA A 164 3.08 -15.52 -13.68
C ALA A 164 3.59 -14.08 -13.93
N ASN A 165 4.30 -13.52 -12.95
CA ASN A 165 4.65 -12.10 -12.89
C ASN A 165 3.39 -11.21 -12.97
N LYS A 166 2.37 -11.55 -12.17
CA LYS A 166 1.05 -10.90 -12.18
C LYS A 166 0.56 -10.51 -10.80
N GLU A 167 -0.37 -9.55 -10.75
CA GLU A 167 -0.91 -8.97 -9.53
C GLU A 167 -2.43 -9.17 -9.48
N THR A 168 -2.95 -9.92 -8.51
CA THR A 168 -4.41 -10.04 -8.30
C THR A 168 -4.80 -9.00 -7.27
N VAL A 169 -5.47 -7.93 -7.70
CA VAL A 169 -5.82 -6.78 -6.86
C VAL A 169 -7.31 -6.51 -6.92
N MET A 170 -7.94 -6.37 -5.75
CA MET A 170 -9.34 -6.02 -5.61
C MET A 170 -9.61 -4.61 -6.15
N MET A 171 -10.68 -4.46 -6.93
CA MET A 171 -11.12 -3.17 -7.47
C MET A 171 -12.62 -2.98 -7.28
N THR A 172 -13.04 -1.72 -7.13
CA THR A 172 -14.43 -1.35 -6.86
C THR A 172 -14.80 -0.07 -7.61
N ASN A 173 -16.10 0.22 -7.71
CA ASN A 173 -16.59 1.47 -8.30
C ASN A 173 -15.84 2.72 -7.79
N THR A 174 -15.61 3.68 -8.68
CA THR A 174 -15.17 5.03 -8.31
C THR A 174 -16.32 5.94 -7.89
N ALA A 175 -17.53 5.67 -8.40
CA ALA A 175 -18.76 6.38 -8.10
C ALA A 175 -19.98 5.48 -8.37
N LYS A 176 -21.13 5.88 -7.81
CA LYS A 176 -22.41 5.22 -8.10
C LYS A 176 -22.78 5.39 -9.58
N LYS A 177 -23.28 4.32 -10.20
CA LYS A 177 -23.80 4.31 -11.57
C LYS A 177 -25.25 3.83 -11.55
N THR A 178 -26.16 4.63 -12.12
CA THR A 178 -27.58 4.31 -12.22
C THR A 178 -28.00 4.23 -13.68
N ILE A 179 -28.86 3.27 -14.03
CA ILE A 179 -29.44 3.11 -15.37
C ILE A 179 -30.95 2.80 -15.27
N ASN A 180 -31.66 2.93 -16.39
CA ASN A 180 -32.98 2.34 -16.56
C ASN A 180 -32.83 0.96 -17.22
N VAL A 181 -33.60 -0.02 -16.72
CA VAL A 181 -33.58 -1.40 -17.20
C VAL A 181 -34.95 -1.72 -17.81
N ALA A 182 -35.02 -1.72 -19.14
CA ALA A 182 -36.20 -2.05 -19.91
C ALA A 182 -36.45 -3.57 -19.92
N ALA A 183 -37.72 -3.98 -20.02
CA ALA A 183 -38.07 -5.38 -20.14
C ALA A 183 -37.72 -5.96 -21.52
N GLY A 184 -37.47 -7.27 -21.59
CA GLY A 184 -37.35 -8.00 -22.85
C GLY A 184 -36.05 -7.79 -23.64
N VAL A 185 -35.08 -7.03 -23.13
CA VAL A 185 -33.72 -6.98 -23.72
C VAL A 185 -33.06 -8.35 -23.57
N THR A 186 -32.57 -8.91 -24.68
CA THR A 186 -31.88 -10.21 -24.69
C THR A 186 -30.45 -10.09 -24.16
N GLU A 187 -29.85 -11.22 -23.82
CA GLU A 187 -28.46 -11.27 -23.35
C GLU A 187 -27.48 -10.73 -24.41
N GLU A 188 -27.70 -11.06 -25.69
CA GLU A 188 -26.87 -10.61 -26.81
C GLU A 188 -27.00 -9.10 -27.04
N GLN A 189 -28.23 -8.57 -26.94
CA GLN A 189 -28.46 -7.12 -27.02
C GLN A 189 -27.74 -6.41 -25.89
N ALA A 190 -27.89 -6.88 -24.65
CA ALA A 190 -27.24 -6.30 -23.48
C ALA A 190 -25.71 -6.28 -23.58
N LYS A 191 -25.14 -7.32 -24.20
CA LYS A 191 -23.71 -7.43 -24.49
C LYS A 191 -23.22 -6.50 -25.61
N ASP A 192 -24.07 -5.82 -26.36
CA ASP A 192 -23.62 -4.81 -27.34
C ASP A 192 -23.48 -3.43 -26.66
N PRO A 193 -22.26 -2.93 -26.39
CA PRO A 193 -22.07 -1.66 -25.70
C PRO A 193 -22.43 -0.45 -26.59
N ASN A 194 -22.58 -0.66 -27.89
CA ASN A 194 -22.92 0.39 -28.86
C ASN A 194 -24.40 0.33 -29.28
N GLY A 195 -25.13 -0.69 -28.82
CA GLY A 195 -26.54 -0.87 -29.16
C GLY A 195 -27.42 0.08 -28.36
N THR A 196 -28.14 0.95 -29.06
CA THR A 196 -29.04 1.93 -28.46
C THR A 196 -30.20 1.24 -27.72
N GLY A 197 -30.35 1.51 -26.43
CA GLY A 197 -31.49 1.03 -25.63
C GLY A 197 -31.33 -0.37 -25.01
N ASN A 198 -30.12 -0.94 -25.04
CA ASN A 198 -29.86 -2.33 -24.67
C ASN A 198 -29.57 -2.59 -23.18
N ASN A 199 -30.12 -1.83 -22.22
CA ASN A 199 -29.81 -2.03 -20.79
C ASN A 199 -28.29 -2.16 -20.51
N HIS A 200 -27.51 -1.12 -20.83
CA HIS A 200 -26.06 -1.19 -20.72
C HIS A 200 -25.49 -0.18 -19.71
N ALA A 201 -24.59 -0.64 -18.85
CA ALA A 201 -23.87 0.20 -17.91
C ALA A 201 -22.36 0.13 -18.15
N GLN A 202 -21.74 1.30 -18.34
CA GLN A 202 -20.29 1.43 -18.20
C GLN A 202 -19.97 1.88 -16.78
N VAL A 203 -19.19 1.06 -16.07
CA VAL A 203 -18.79 1.30 -14.68
C VAL A 203 -17.28 1.53 -14.64
N GLU A 204 -16.86 2.58 -13.94
CA GLU A 204 -15.45 2.84 -13.69
C GLU A 204 -15.01 2.25 -12.36
N VAL A 205 -13.91 1.51 -12.37
CA VAL A 205 -13.36 0.84 -11.18
C VAL A 205 -11.92 1.25 -10.94
N GLU A 206 -11.51 1.22 -9.67
CA GLU A 206 -10.13 1.47 -9.24
C GLU A 206 -9.70 0.46 -8.18
N ARG A 207 -8.39 0.17 -8.14
CA ARG A 207 -7.79 -0.70 -7.12
C ARG A 207 -8.02 -0.12 -5.73
N VAL A 208 -8.23 -0.98 -4.74
CA VAL A 208 -8.46 -0.55 -3.34
C VAL A 208 -7.17 -0.26 -2.57
N VAL A 209 -6.03 -0.73 -3.06
CA VAL A 209 -4.68 -0.54 -2.51
C VAL A 209 -3.86 0.48 -3.30
N ALA A 210 -2.77 0.97 -2.71
CA ALA A 210 -1.65 1.60 -3.41
C ALA A 210 -0.46 0.64 -3.52
N ARG A 211 0.51 0.97 -4.38
CA ARG A 211 1.77 0.22 -4.55
C ARG A 211 2.97 1.12 -4.31
N THR A 212 4.05 0.54 -3.80
CA THR A 212 5.33 1.22 -3.62
C THR A 212 6.44 0.46 -4.35
N MET A 213 7.37 1.22 -4.91
CA MET A 213 8.59 0.71 -5.53
C MET A 213 9.79 1.54 -5.07
N LEU A 214 10.92 0.88 -4.80
CA LEU A 214 12.17 1.55 -4.49
C LEU A 214 13.28 1.18 -5.48
N THR A 215 13.97 2.20 -5.98
CA THR A 215 15.21 2.04 -6.77
C THR A 215 16.37 2.79 -6.13
N VAL A 216 17.58 2.41 -6.50
CA VAL A 216 18.83 3.05 -6.06
C VAL A 216 19.69 3.41 -7.26
N GLN A 217 20.38 4.54 -7.19
CA GLN A 217 21.25 5.02 -8.27
C GLN A 217 22.34 4.01 -8.59
N THR A 218 22.39 3.54 -9.83
CA THR A 218 23.44 2.64 -10.33
C THR A 218 24.82 3.24 -10.06
N LYS A 219 25.74 2.42 -9.58
CA LYS A 219 27.15 2.77 -9.41
C LYS A 219 28.05 1.84 -10.22
N ALA A 220 28.94 2.42 -11.01
CA ALA A 220 29.98 1.66 -11.69
C ALA A 220 31.16 1.41 -10.74
N GLY A 221 31.48 0.13 -10.48
CA GLY A 221 32.76 -0.31 -9.93
C GLY A 221 33.02 -0.08 -8.42
N THR A 222 32.18 0.68 -7.69
CA THR A 222 32.34 0.89 -6.24
C THR A 222 31.00 0.89 -5.51
N ASN A 223 31.00 0.48 -4.24
CA ASN A 223 29.82 0.53 -3.37
C ASN A 223 29.36 1.98 -3.11
N TRP A 224 28.15 2.16 -2.61
CA TRP A 224 27.74 3.46 -2.06
C TRP A 224 28.62 3.80 -0.85
N GLN A 225 28.96 5.06 -0.69
CA GLN A 225 29.84 5.50 0.39
C GLN A 225 29.11 6.53 1.25
N ILE A 226 29.37 6.47 2.54
CA ILE A 226 29.01 7.52 3.49
C ILE A 226 30.29 8.25 3.85
N ASN A 227 30.26 9.58 3.72
CA ASN A 227 31.42 10.42 3.94
C ASN A 227 31.25 11.25 5.21
N ARG A 228 32.37 11.55 5.87
CA ARG A 228 32.45 12.49 6.99
C ARG A 228 33.47 13.57 6.65
N ASN A 229 33.22 14.78 7.14
CA ASN A 229 34.24 15.83 7.08
C ASN A 229 35.32 15.57 8.13
N ILE A 230 36.54 15.25 7.70
CA ILE A 230 37.70 15.05 8.57
C ILE A 230 38.74 16.10 8.16
N GLY A 231 39.02 17.07 9.04
CA GLY A 231 40.00 18.12 8.76
C GLY A 231 39.66 19.02 7.57
N GLY A 232 38.37 19.23 7.26
CA GLY A 232 37.91 20.01 6.11
C GLY A 232 37.72 19.18 4.83
N VAL A 233 38.05 17.89 4.84
CA VAL A 233 38.00 17.01 3.65
C VAL A 233 36.85 16.03 3.77
N SER A 234 36.10 15.83 2.68
CA SER A 234 35.05 14.80 2.61
C SER A 234 35.70 13.43 2.43
N THR A 235 35.74 12.65 3.51
CA THR A 235 36.44 11.37 3.58
C THR A 235 35.44 10.21 3.71
N PRO A 236 35.49 9.18 2.85
CA PRO A 236 34.67 7.99 2.98
C PRO A 236 34.96 7.23 4.28
N ILE A 237 33.94 6.99 5.09
CA ILE A 237 34.06 6.28 6.38
C ILE A 237 33.39 4.90 6.38
N ALA A 238 32.48 4.65 5.44
CA ALA A 238 31.81 3.37 5.30
C ALA A 238 31.32 3.15 3.87
N GLU A 239 31.23 1.87 3.50
CA GLU A 239 30.54 1.41 2.29
C GLU A 239 29.14 0.89 2.63
N VAL A 240 28.22 1.03 1.69
CA VAL A 240 26.81 0.63 1.83
C VAL A 240 26.46 -0.35 0.72
N THR A 241 25.79 -1.44 1.09
CA THR A 241 25.39 -2.54 0.20
C THR A 241 24.07 -3.15 0.64
N GLY A 242 23.52 -4.09 -0.15
CA GLY A 242 22.37 -4.91 0.26
C GLY A 242 21.14 -4.08 0.63
N ILE A 243 20.81 -3.09 -0.21
CA ILE A 243 19.68 -2.20 0.01
C ILE A 243 18.38 -2.98 -0.23
N GLN A 244 17.56 -3.06 0.80
CA GLN A 244 16.24 -3.67 0.74
C GLN A 244 15.19 -2.74 1.32
N TYR A 245 13.93 -2.94 0.97
CA TYR A 245 12.83 -2.13 1.47
C TYR A 245 11.58 -2.95 1.82
N GLY A 246 10.87 -2.48 2.85
CA GLY A 246 9.56 -2.95 3.27
C GLY A 246 8.63 -1.77 3.51
N VAL A 247 7.34 -2.03 3.67
CA VAL A 247 6.33 -1.01 3.95
C VAL A 247 5.70 -1.25 5.32
N GLY A 248 5.50 -0.19 6.07
CA GLY A 248 4.90 -0.22 7.40
C GLY A 248 3.79 0.80 7.52
N GLN A 249 2.96 0.62 8.56
CA GLN A 249 1.89 1.54 8.91
C GLN A 249 0.85 1.69 7.77
N SER A 250 0.49 0.57 7.15
CA SER A 250 -0.66 0.45 6.24
C SER A 250 -1.96 0.44 7.05
N ASN A 251 -3.09 0.88 6.49
CA ASN A 251 -4.38 0.76 7.19
C ASN A 251 -4.80 -0.72 7.36
N ARG A 252 -5.68 -1.00 8.33
CA ARG A 252 -6.38 -2.29 8.50
C ARG A 252 -7.87 -2.21 8.13
N LYS A 253 -8.31 -1.05 7.66
CA LYS A 253 -9.64 -0.81 7.10
C LYS A 253 -9.56 0.04 5.85
N PHE A 254 -10.52 -0.13 4.94
CA PHE A 254 -10.67 0.75 3.78
C PHE A 254 -12.15 0.88 3.42
N TYR A 255 -12.57 2.03 2.89
CA TYR A 255 -13.92 2.13 2.33
C TYR A 255 -14.02 1.31 1.05
N ILE A 256 -15.04 0.47 0.88
CA ILE A 256 -15.22 -0.34 -0.34
C ILE A 256 -15.23 0.61 -1.55
N MET A 257 -16.18 1.54 -1.63
CA MET A 257 -16.10 2.69 -2.54
C MET A 257 -15.38 3.88 -1.89
N LYS A 258 -14.43 4.53 -2.60
CA LYS A 258 -13.70 5.68 -2.05
C LYS A 258 -14.63 6.85 -1.69
N LYS A 259 -14.20 7.66 -0.73
CA LYS A 259 -14.78 8.99 -0.49
C LYS A 259 -14.19 10.00 -1.47
N SER A 260 -14.99 10.97 -1.91
CA SER A 260 -14.57 12.02 -2.85
C SER A 260 -13.44 12.90 -2.30
N ASN A 261 -13.37 13.08 -0.98
CA ASN A 261 -12.32 13.82 -0.29
C ASN A 261 -11.10 12.95 0.11
N TYR A 262 -11.01 11.71 -0.39
CA TYR A 262 -9.93 10.76 -0.06
C TYR A 262 -9.80 10.43 1.44
N ALA A 263 -10.82 10.71 2.26
CA ALA A 263 -10.82 10.30 3.66
C ALA A 263 -10.75 8.77 3.77
N THR A 264 -9.89 8.30 4.67
CA THR A 264 -9.81 6.91 5.09
C THR A 264 -10.80 6.65 6.23
N PRO A 265 -11.04 5.39 6.64
CA PRO A 265 -11.93 5.10 7.76
C PRO A 265 -11.55 5.88 9.02
N GLU A 266 -12.57 6.34 9.76
CA GLU A 266 -12.44 7.35 10.82
C GLU A 266 -11.40 6.97 11.89
N ASP A 267 -11.35 5.70 12.29
CA ASP A 267 -10.39 5.18 13.28
C ASP A 267 -8.93 5.48 12.93
N VAL A 268 -8.60 5.63 11.65
CA VAL A 268 -7.27 6.07 11.19
C VAL A 268 -7.28 7.54 10.80
N TYR A 269 -8.31 8.02 10.09
CA TYR A 269 -8.32 9.38 9.53
C TYR A 269 -8.12 10.49 10.58
N SER A 270 -8.76 10.36 11.75
CA SER A 270 -8.64 11.33 12.85
C SER A 270 -7.61 10.94 13.92
N TYR A 271 -7.00 9.76 13.84
CA TYR A 271 -6.06 9.29 14.84
C TYR A 271 -4.76 10.10 14.82
N VAL A 272 -4.40 10.62 15.99
CA VAL A 272 -3.14 11.30 16.26
C VAL A 272 -2.48 10.56 17.43
N PRO A 273 -1.28 9.98 17.26
CA PRO A 273 -0.50 9.39 18.34
C PRO A 273 -0.40 10.34 19.54
N ALA A 274 -0.69 9.83 20.73
CA ALA A 274 -0.53 10.57 21.99
C ALA A 274 -0.29 9.61 23.17
N GLY A 275 0.76 9.85 23.93
CA GLY A 275 1.11 9.13 25.16
C GLY A 275 1.79 7.78 24.95
N GLY A 276 2.24 7.17 26.06
CA GLY A 276 3.07 5.97 26.07
C GLY A 276 2.42 4.65 25.63
N ASN A 277 1.17 4.66 25.13
CA ASN A 277 0.48 3.46 24.62
C ASN A 277 0.43 3.38 23.09
N TRP A 278 1.09 4.30 22.39
CA TRP A 278 1.13 4.36 20.92
C TRP A 278 1.34 2.99 20.29
N ALA A 279 2.38 2.25 20.69
CA ALA A 279 2.72 0.95 20.10
C ALA A 279 1.55 -0.05 20.14
N THR A 280 0.86 -0.15 21.28
CA THR A 280 -0.30 -1.06 21.43
C THR A 280 -1.46 -0.62 20.56
N GLN A 281 -1.79 0.68 20.54
CA GLN A 281 -2.89 1.19 19.70
C GLN A 281 -2.58 1.06 18.20
N ASN A 282 -1.34 1.35 17.80
CA ASN A 282 -0.95 1.32 16.40
C ASN A 282 -1.03 -0.08 15.79
N THR A 283 -0.71 -1.13 16.54
CA THR A 283 -0.88 -2.51 16.03
C THR A 283 -2.34 -2.90 15.79
N VAL A 284 -3.31 -2.21 16.41
CA VAL A 284 -4.74 -2.41 16.18
C VAL A 284 -5.21 -1.64 14.94
N LEU A 285 -4.70 -0.43 14.73
CA LEU A 285 -5.12 0.46 13.65
C LEU A 285 -4.38 0.21 12.33
N PHE A 286 -3.10 -0.14 12.42
CA PHE A 286 -2.19 -0.25 11.30
C PHE A 286 -1.57 -1.64 11.17
N ASP A 287 -1.30 -2.01 9.93
CA ASP A 287 -0.59 -3.21 9.53
C ASP A 287 0.90 -2.92 9.32
N TYR A 288 1.72 -3.77 9.95
CA TYR A 288 3.18 -3.77 9.89
C TYR A 288 3.72 -5.07 9.28
N SER A 289 2.86 -5.97 8.82
CA SER A 289 3.26 -7.27 8.26
C SER A 289 4.20 -7.13 7.06
N GLY A 290 4.12 -6.01 6.33
CA GLY A 290 5.05 -5.65 5.25
C GLY A 290 6.51 -5.50 5.70
N LEU A 291 6.77 -5.29 6.99
CA LEU A 291 8.11 -5.25 7.59
C LEU A 291 8.65 -6.63 7.98
N ASN A 292 7.88 -7.71 7.74
CA ASN A 292 8.37 -9.09 7.81
C ASN A 292 8.88 -9.59 6.46
N SER A 293 8.72 -8.82 5.38
CA SER A 293 9.11 -9.19 4.03
C SER A 293 9.78 -8.02 3.31
N PHE A 294 11.09 -8.12 3.08
CA PHE A 294 11.87 -7.09 2.40
C PHE A 294 12.16 -7.45 0.94
N THR A 295 12.15 -6.45 0.08
CA THR A 295 12.49 -6.57 -1.35
C THR A 295 13.81 -5.87 -1.63
N ASN A 296 14.68 -6.46 -2.44
CA ASN A 296 15.90 -5.80 -2.90
C ASN A 296 15.58 -4.59 -3.78
N ALA A 297 16.22 -3.45 -3.50
CA ALA A 297 16.13 -2.27 -4.36
C ALA A 297 16.73 -2.59 -5.75
N GLN A 298 16.04 -2.17 -6.81
CA GLN A 298 16.61 -2.26 -8.14
C GLN A 298 17.58 -1.12 -8.41
N GLU A 299 18.70 -1.43 -9.06
CA GLU A 299 19.56 -0.40 -9.62
C GLU A 299 18.89 0.31 -10.81
N PHE A 300 19.00 1.63 -10.81
CA PHE A 300 18.43 2.49 -11.82
C PHE A 300 19.26 3.77 -11.96
N THR A 301 19.85 4.00 -13.12
CA THR A 301 20.27 5.36 -13.48
C THR A 301 19.02 6.20 -13.62
N TYR A 302 18.83 7.16 -12.71
CA TYR A 302 17.54 7.82 -12.57
C TYR A 302 17.09 8.51 -13.86
N ASP A 303 15.96 8.05 -14.38
CA ASP A 303 15.15 8.75 -15.35
C ASP A 303 13.76 8.94 -14.74
N ALA A 304 13.33 10.21 -14.66
CA ALA A 304 12.03 10.57 -14.13
C ALA A 304 10.88 10.25 -15.10
N SER A 305 11.13 9.75 -16.32
CA SER A 305 10.09 9.39 -17.28
C SER A 305 9.26 8.19 -16.80
N ASN A 306 7.94 8.20 -17.08
CA ASN A 306 7.09 7.06 -16.69
C ASN A 306 7.42 5.79 -17.45
N THR A 307 7.97 5.92 -18.65
CA THR A 307 8.40 4.78 -19.46
C THR A 307 9.55 4.06 -18.76
N ALA A 308 10.61 4.77 -18.37
CA ALA A 308 11.76 4.17 -17.70
C ALA A 308 11.40 3.59 -16.32
N ILE A 309 10.60 4.31 -15.53
CA ILE A 309 10.11 3.78 -14.26
C ILE A 309 9.19 2.57 -14.49
N GLY A 310 8.34 2.62 -15.51
CA GLY A 310 7.45 1.53 -15.92
C GLY A 310 8.21 0.26 -16.33
N GLU A 311 9.34 0.38 -17.01
CA GLU A 311 10.23 -0.75 -17.30
C GLU A 311 10.76 -1.39 -16.02
N LYS A 312 11.14 -0.59 -15.03
CA LYS A 312 11.59 -1.11 -13.74
C LYS A 312 10.45 -1.77 -12.95
N LEU A 313 9.23 -1.22 -13.02
CA LEU A 313 8.04 -1.85 -12.44
C LEU A 313 7.70 -3.20 -13.09
N ASN A 314 7.92 -3.34 -14.40
CA ASN A 314 7.75 -4.62 -15.12
C ASN A 314 8.74 -5.69 -14.67
N ASN A 315 9.97 -5.26 -14.36
CA ASN A 315 11.09 -6.14 -13.98
C ASN A 315 11.12 -6.49 -12.49
N GLU A 316 10.28 -5.88 -11.64
CA GLU A 316 10.21 -6.27 -10.23
C GLU A 316 9.77 -7.73 -10.08
N THR A 317 10.45 -8.50 -9.23
CA THR A 317 10.03 -9.87 -8.90
C THR A 317 9.22 -9.94 -7.61
N THR A 318 8.70 -8.79 -7.16
CA THR A 318 7.86 -8.64 -5.97
C THR A 318 6.95 -7.41 -6.14
N SER A 319 5.92 -7.28 -5.32
CA SER A 319 5.17 -6.03 -5.18
C SER A 319 4.92 -5.70 -3.71
N LYS A 320 4.96 -4.41 -3.35
CA LYS A 320 4.59 -3.93 -2.01
C LYS A 320 3.32 -3.13 -2.10
N PHE A 321 2.26 -3.64 -1.48
CA PHE A 321 0.95 -2.98 -1.43
C PHE A 321 0.67 -2.44 -0.04
N VAL A 322 -0.07 -1.34 0.02
CA VAL A 322 -0.54 -0.73 1.26
C VAL A 322 -1.99 -0.27 1.07
N LEU A 323 -2.78 -0.36 2.12
CA LEU A 323 -4.09 0.27 2.15
C LEU A 323 -3.96 1.78 2.38
N PRO A 324 -4.92 2.58 1.88
CA PRO A 324 -4.86 4.04 1.99
C PRO A 324 -4.78 4.52 3.45
N VAL A 325 -3.92 5.51 3.67
CA VAL A 325 -3.77 6.24 4.95
C VAL A 325 -3.72 7.72 4.61
N THR A 326 -4.72 8.45 5.10
CA THR A 326 -4.84 9.90 4.90
C THR A 326 -5.29 10.53 6.21
N HIS A 327 -4.94 11.80 6.39
CA HIS A 327 -5.36 12.62 7.52
C HIS A 327 -5.68 14.03 7.03
N THR A 328 -6.26 14.86 7.91
CA THR A 328 -6.19 16.32 7.74
C THR A 328 -4.74 16.78 7.88
N ALA A 329 -4.37 17.90 7.25
CA ALA A 329 -2.97 18.35 7.18
C ALA A 329 -2.27 18.46 8.55
N ILE A 330 -3.01 18.87 9.60
CA ILE A 330 -2.48 19.03 10.96
C ILE A 330 -2.21 17.71 11.70
N ASN A 331 -2.83 16.62 11.25
CA ASN A 331 -2.87 15.33 11.95
C ASN A 331 -1.79 14.35 11.49
N TYR A 332 -1.04 14.63 10.41
CA TYR A 332 0.08 13.79 10.00
C TYR A 332 1.20 13.80 11.06
N LYS A 333 1.51 12.62 11.58
CA LYS A 333 2.59 12.34 12.53
C LYS A 333 3.40 11.13 12.06
N LYS A 334 4.63 11.00 12.54
CA LYS A 334 5.51 9.88 12.16
C LYS A 334 4.87 8.52 12.50
N GLY A 335 4.15 8.44 13.62
CA GLY A 335 3.48 7.25 14.12
C GLY A 335 2.09 6.95 13.57
N ASN A 336 1.58 7.69 12.57
CA ASN A 336 0.31 7.36 11.89
C ASN A 336 0.37 7.41 10.36
N THR A 337 1.52 7.77 9.77
CA THR A 337 1.71 7.94 8.33
C THR A 337 2.41 6.74 7.69
N THR A 338 1.86 6.16 6.63
CA THR A 338 2.51 5.05 5.91
C THR A 338 3.93 5.40 5.47
N TYR A 339 4.87 4.47 5.65
CA TYR A 339 6.28 4.68 5.34
C TYR A 339 6.93 3.46 4.68
N VAL A 340 8.08 3.71 4.06
CA VAL A 340 9.04 2.70 3.63
C VAL A 340 10.16 2.60 4.66
N GLU A 341 10.39 1.39 5.18
CA GLU A 341 11.63 1.08 5.87
C GLU A 341 12.65 0.59 4.85
N ILE A 342 13.79 1.27 4.77
CA ILE A 342 14.95 0.81 4.02
C ILE A 342 15.90 0.15 5.00
N ARG A 343 16.34 -1.08 4.71
CA ARG A 343 17.45 -1.72 5.38
C ARG A 343 18.63 -1.74 4.42
N ALA A 344 19.81 -1.34 4.91
CA ALA A 344 21.04 -1.45 4.17
C ALA A 344 22.12 -2.05 5.06
N LYS A 345 23.00 -2.85 4.46
CA LYS A 345 24.24 -3.27 5.11
C LYS A 345 25.28 -2.19 4.95
N PHE A 346 26.16 -2.06 5.93
CA PHE A 346 27.32 -1.20 5.81
C PHE A 346 28.60 -1.88 6.29
N LYS A 347 29.73 -1.45 5.77
CA LYS A 347 31.07 -1.90 6.17
C LYS A 347 31.92 -0.67 6.45
N PRO A 348 32.51 -0.52 7.65
CA PRO A 348 33.45 0.56 7.92
C PRO A 348 34.64 0.53 6.95
N LEU A 349 35.14 1.71 6.62
CA LEU A 349 36.42 1.92 5.95
C LEU A 349 37.48 2.31 6.99
N THR A 350 38.75 2.33 6.59
CA THR A 350 39.87 2.66 7.48
C THR A 350 39.65 3.97 8.25
N ASP A 351 39.22 5.04 7.57
CA ASP A 351 38.95 6.35 8.19
C ASP A 351 37.68 6.39 9.07
N GLY A 352 36.88 5.34 9.04
CA GLY A 352 35.74 5.12 9.92
C GLY A 352 36.02 4.17 11.08
N TRP A 353 37.16 3.48 11.10
CA TRP A 353 37.48 2.46 12.10
C TRP A 353 38.29 3.05 13.26
N GLY A 354 37.83 2.84 14.49
CA GLY A 354 38.49 3.34 15.71
C GLY A 354 39.08 2.25 16.60
N ASP A 355 38.78 0.98 16.34
CA ASP A 355 39.22 -0.13 17.18
C ASP A 355 40.69 -0.48 16.90
N THR A 356 41.52 -0.42 17.92
CA THR A 356 42.95 -0.78 17.82
C THR A 356 43.24 -2.19 18.29
N GLU A 357 42.29 -2.87 18.92
CA GLU A 357 42.42 -4.26 19.37
C GLU A 357 42.01 -5.24 18.26
N VAL A 358 40.99 -4.89 17.48
CA VAL A 358 40.49 -5.70 16.37
C VAL A 358 40.78 -5.04 15.03
N GLU A 359 41.48 -5.76 14.15
CA GLU A 359 41.73 -5.29 12.79
C GLU A 359 40.47 -5.36 11.93
N LEU A 360 40.13 -4.26 11.24
CA LEU A 360 38.96 -4.16 10.35
C LEU A 360 38.85 -5.31 9.33
N ALA A 361 39.99 -5.80 8.82
CA ALA A 361 40.02 -6.88 7.82
C ALA A 361 39.56 -8.24 8.38
N THR A 362 39.60 -8.42 9.69
CA THR A 362 39.17 -9.66 10.38
C THR A 362 37.68 -9.67 10.70
N LEU A 363 37.00 -8.53 10.51
CA LEU A 363 35.59 -8.38 10.84
C LEU A 363 34.72 -9.15 9.83
N GLY A 364 33.86 -10.03 10.34
CA GLY A 364 32.88 -10.73 9.51
C GLY A 364 31.89 -9.77 8.85
N ALA A 365 31.40 -10.11 7.66
CA ALA A 365 30.49 -9.26 6.89
C ALA A 365 29.14 -8.94 7.58
N ASN A 366 28.78 -9.70 8.62
CA ASN A 366 27.59 -9.51 9.44
C ASN A 366 27.94 -9.38 10.93
N ALA A 367 29.13 -8.90 11.27
CA ALA A 367 29.46 -8.64 12.67
C ALA A 367 28.57 -7.53 13.25
N ASP A 368 28.38 -7.54 14.56
CA ASP A 368 27.81 -6.38 15.22
C ASP A 368 28.83 -5.23 15.19
N LEU A 369 28.34 -4.00 14.99
CA LEU A 369 29.14 -2.79 14.93
C LEU A 369 28.70 -1.79 15.97
N PHE A 370 29.64 -1.09 16.58
CA PHE A 370 29.39 -0.14 17.65
C PHE A 370 29.87 1.24 17.21
N LEU A 371 28.95 2.17 16.97
CA LEU A 371 29.27 3.54 16.57
C LEU A 371 29.36 4.43 17.81
N GLY A 372 30.55 4.91 18.11
CA GLY A 372 30.78 5.87 19.19
C GLY A 372 30.28 7.28 18.82
N ALA A 373 29.99 8.10 19.84
CA ALA A 373 29.68 9.52 19.68
C ALA A 373 30.81 10.33 19.00
N ASN A 374 32.04 9.80 19.02
CA ASN A 374 33.17 10.33 18.24
C ASN A 374 33.08 10.04 16.72
N GLY A 375 32.07 9.30 16.29
CA GLY A 375 31.80 8.96 14.89
C GLY A 375 32.68 7.85 14.32
N LEU A 376 33.38 7.07 15.16
CA LEU A 376 34.16 5.91 14.76
C LEU A 376 33.44 4.60 15.11
N PHE A 377 33.71 3.56 14.32
CA PHE A 377 33.20 2.21 14.53
C PHE A 377 34.17 1.36 15.33
N TYR A 378 33.60 0.50 16.17
CA TYR A 378 34.30 -0.44 17.04
C TYR A 378 33.69 -1.84 16.95
N SER A 379 34.48 -2.84 17.32
CA SER A 379 34.04 -4.25 17.37
C SER A 379 33.18 -4.57 18.60
N SER A 380 33.25 -3.74 19.65
CA SER A 380 32.48 -3.91 20.89
C SER A 380 32.18 -2.57 21.58
N ASP A 381 31.14 -2.56 22.43
CA ASP A 381 30.82 -1.42 23.30
C ASP A 381 31.97 -1.09 24.27
N ALA A 382 32.66 -2.12 24.77
CA ALA A 382 33.80 -1.95 25.67
C ALA A 382 34.96 -1.23 24.98
N ASN A 383 35.30 -1.63 23.75
CA ASN A 383 36.39 -1.00 22.99
C ASN A 383 36.06 0.44 22.61
N ALA A 384 34.79 0.72 22.29
CA ALA A 384 34.33 2.07 22.08
C ALA A 384 34.52 2.95 23.33
N LYS A 385 34.47 2.41 24.54
CA LYS A 385 34.59 3.19 25.79
C LYS A 385 35.99 3.15 26.43
N ASP A 386 36.94 2.43 25.85
CA ASP A 386 38.29 2.26 26.39
C ASP A 386 39.33 3.06 25.56
N PRO A 387 39.91 4.14 26.11
CA PRO A 387 40.95 4.91 25.43
C PRO A 387 42.18 4.10 25.02
N LEU A 388 42.52 3.02 25.74
CA LEU A 388 43.65 2.15 25.37
C LEU A 388 43.35 1.33 24.12
N LYS A 389 42.09 1.22 23.73
CA LYS A 389 41.62 0.51 22.54
C LYS A 389 41.18 1.45 21.42
N GLY A 390 41.45 2.75 21.57
CA GLY A 390 41.06 3.80 20.61
C GLY A 390 39.66 4.37 20.87
N GLY A 391 38.99 3.96 21.95
CA GLY A 391 37.72 4.47 22.42
C GLY A 391 37.81 5.81 23.15
N VAL A 392 36.68 6.25 23.71
CA VAL A 392 36.57 7.47 24.53
C VAL A 392 35.77 7.11 25.78
N THR A 393 36.34 7.37 26.95
CA THR A 393 35.70 7.09 28.25
C THR A 393 34.29 7.69 28.30
N ASP A 394 33.33 6.89 28.75
CA ASP A 394 31.91 7.25 28.92
C ASP A 394 31.18 7.75 27.67
N GLN A 395 31.73 7.53 26.46
CA GLN A 395 31.01 7.93 25.25
C GLN A 395 29.72 7.13 25.05
N LYS A 396 28.71 7.78 24.47
CA LYS A 396 27.50 7.10 23.99
C LYS A 396 27.87 6.22 22.79
N VAL A 397 27.26 5.04 22.72
CA VAL A 397 27.55 4.03 21.70
C VAL A 397 26.25 3.47 21.16
N LYS A 398 26.12 3.44 19.83
CA LYS A 398 24.99 2.84 19.12
C LYS A 398 25.38 1.47 18.56
N LYS A 399 24.65 0.42 18.96
CA LYS A 399 24.87 -0.94 18.46
C LYS A 399 24.05 -1.20 17.20
N TYR A 400 24.74 -1.55 16.12
CA TYR A 400 24.16 -2.00 14.86
C TYR A 400 24.33 -3.51 14.77
N THR A 401 23.22 -4.24 14.94
CA THR A 401 23.26 -5.70 14.88
C THR A 401 23.41 -6.17 13.43
N GLY A 402 24.38 -7.03 13.17
CA GLY A 402 24.62 -7.60 11.83
C GLY A 402 25.03 -6.59 10.76
N SER A 403 25.63 -5.46 11.16
CA SER A 403 25.99 -4.34 10.27
C SER A 403 24.81 -3.78 9.46
N ILE A 404 23.58 -3.81 10.02
CA ILE A 404 22.37 -3.30 9.36
C ILE A 404 22.04 -1.93 9.92
N MET A 405 21.80 -0.98 9.02
CA MET A 405 21.22 0.33 9.32
C MET A 405 19.88 0.50 8.62
N LYS A 406 19.03 1.33 9.22
CA LYS A 406 17.64 1.54 8.81
C LYS A 406 17.37 3.01 8.48
N TYR A 407 16.50 3.23 7.52
CA TYR A 407 15.96 4.55 7.17
C TYR A 407 14.45 4.47 7.01
N VAL A 408 13.76 5.55 7.37
CA VAL A 408 12.32 5.71 7.18
C VAL A 408 12.10 6.80 6.14
N LEU A 409 11.25 6.52 5.14
CA LEU A 409 10.83 7.49 4.14
C LEU A 409 9.31 7.51 3.98
N TRP A 410 8.74 8.71 3.90
CA TRP A 410 7.33 8.92 3.60
C TRP A 410 7.05 8.64 2.11
N LEU A 411 5.91 8.01 1.81
CA LEU A 411 5.59 7.59 0.43
C LEU A 411 5.31 8.78 -0.50
N ASN A 412 4.74 9.85 0.04
CA ASN A 412 4.20 10.97 -0.75
C ASN A 412 4.37 12.30 -0.01
N PRO A 413 5.58 12.74 0.35
CA PRO A 413 5.76 13.99 1.10
C PRO A 413 5.16 15.16 0.33
N GLY A 414 4.59 16.13 1.05
CA GLY A 414 4.05 17.38 0.49
C GLY A 414 5.10 18.23 -0.27
N ALA A 415 4.72 19.45 -0.71
CA ALA A 415 5.54 20.27 -1.60
C ALA A 415 6.98 20.50 -1.12
N ASP A 416 7.13 20.82 0.17
CA ASP A 416 8.44 20.91 0.79
C ASP A 416 8.93 19.51 1.17
N LYS A 417 9.66 18.88 0.25
CA LYS A 417 10.25 17.55 0.47
C LYS A 417 11.33 17.55 1.58
N LEU A 418 11.86 18.72 1.95
CA LEU A 418 12.83 18.85 3.05
C LEU A 418 12.12 19.04 4.40
N LYS A 419 10.90 19.56 4.39
CA LYS A 419 10.06 19.76 5.57
C LYS A 419 8.62 19.29 5.30
N PRO A 420 8.42 18.00 5.05
CA PRO A 420 7.10 17.49 4.76
C PRO A 420 6.19 17.72 5.97
N THR A 421 5.02 18.30 5.73
CA THR A 421 3.96 18.44 6.73
C THR A 421 2.87 17.39 6.56
N GLU A 422 2.83 16.73 5.40
CA GLU A 422 1.84 15.72 5.05
C GLU A 422 2.42 14.62 4.17
N SER A 423 1.80 13.45 4.21
CA SER A 423 2.10 12.38 3.27
C SER A 423 0.92 11.45 2.97
N PRO A 424 -0.09 11.91 2.21
CA PRO A 424 -1.28 11.11 1.92
C PRO A 424 -0.95 9.89 1.06
N THR A 425 -1.35 8.71 1.53
CA THR A 425 -1.32 7.46 0.76
C THR A 425 -2.73 7.14 0.28
N VAL A 426 -2.96 7.14 -1.02
CA VAL A 426 -4.28 6.93 -1.64
C VAL A 426 -4.26 5.74 -2.59
N ARG A 427 -5.41 5.08 -2.74
CA ARG A 427 -5.56 3.88 -3.57
C ARG A 427 -5.32 4.16 -5.05
N ASN A 428 -5.05 3.08 -5.81
CA ASN A 428 -4.83 3.09 -7.25
C ASN A 428 -3.66 3.98 -7.71
N GLN A 429 -2.61 4.05 -6.88
CA GLN A 429 -1.39 4.82 -7.15
C GLN A 429 -0.13 4.00 -6.96
N ILE A 430 0.93 4.44 -7.62
CA ILE A 430 2.27 3.91 -7.46
C ILE A 430 3.17 5.02 -6.91
N TYR A 431 3.78 4.76 -5.76
CA TYR A 431 4.78 5.61 -5.13
C TYR A 431 6.17 5.07 -5.47
N HIS A 432 6.86 5.73 -6.41
CA HIS A 432 8.24 5.41 -6.77
C HIS A 432 9.21 6.27 -5.95
N ILE A 433 10.08 5.61 -5.19
CA ILE A 433 11.16 6.23 -4.43
C ILE A 433 12.48 5.87 -5.10
N HIS A 434 13.31 6.87 -5.37
CA HIS A 434 14.65 6.70 -5.92
C HIS A 434 15.69 7.26 -4.96
N ILE A 435 16.60 6.41 -4.46
CA ILE A 435 17.74 6.83 -3.62
C ILE A 435 18.93 7.16 -4.53
N SER A 436 19.35 8.42 -4.50
CA SER A 436 20.51 8.92 -5.26
C SER A 436 21.83 8.79 -4.48
N SER A 437 21.79 8.98 -3.15
CA SER A 437 22.98 8.83 -2.30
C SER A 437 22.62 8.60 -0.82
N PHE A 438 23.59 8.05 -0.08
CA PHE A 438 23.58 7.92 1.38
C PHE A 438 24.45 9.01 1.97
N LYS A 439 23.92 9.81 2.89
CA LYS A 439 24.63 10.96 3.47
C LYS A 439 25.18 10.64 4.86
N GLU A 440 24.42 9.91 5.66
CA GLU A 440 24.76 9.55 7.04
C GLU A 440 24.38 8.09 7.33
N ILE A 441 25.02 7.53 8.37
CA ILE A 441 24.65 6.22 8.91
C ILE A 441 23.22 6.31 9.46
N GLY A 442 22.39 5.34 9.08
CA GLY A 442 21.00 5.26 9.51
C GLY A 442 20.84 4.87 10.98
N LEU A 443 19.61 4.55 11.37
CA LEU A 443 19.28 4.09 12.71
C LEU A 443 19.53 2.59 12.86
N PRO A 444 19.92 2.10 14.05
CA PRO A 444 20.04 0.66 14.29
C PRO A 444 18.66 -0.04 14.37
N LYS A 445 17.64 0.71 14.77
CA LYS A 445 16.26 0.27 15.02
C LYS A 445 15.26 1.23 14.38
N ASN A 446 14.02 0.76 14.17
CA ASN A 446 12.95 1.61 13.67
C ASN A 446 11.96 1.95 14.79
N PRO A 447 12.02 3.15 15.39
CA PRO A 447 11.15 3.51 16.53
C PRO A 447 9.67 3.65 16.18
N ILE A 448 9.32 3.74 14.90
CA ILE A 448 7.91 3.77 14.46
C ILE A 448 7.42 2.41 13.95
N ASP A 449 8.20 1.34 14.16
CA ASP A 449 7.74 -0.05 14.11
C ASP A 449 7.53 -0.56 15.55
N PRO A 450 6.26 -0.80 15.98
CA PRO A 450 5.96 -1.35 17.30
C PRO A 450 6.66 -2.68 17.61
N ASN A 451 7.10 -3.43 16.58
CA ASN A 451 7.78 -4.72 16.73
C ASN A 451 9.31 -4.60 16.75
N ASP A 452 9.86 -3.41 16.51
CA ASP A 452 11.30 -3.13 16.58
C ASP A 452 11.59 -1.89 17.44
N PRO A 453 11.11 -1.86 18.70
CA PRO A 453 11.26 -0.70 19.55
C PRO A 453 12.75 -0.37 19.76
N ASP A 454 13.08 0.91 19.64
CA ASP A 454 14.42 1.40 19.96
C ASP A 454 14.46 1.86 21.42
N PRO A 455 15.26 1.21 22.29
CA PRO A 455 15.40 1.64 23.68
C PRO A 455 16.30 2.88 23.84
N ASP A 456 16.92 3.41 22.78
CA ASP A 456 17.79 4.58 22.84
C ASP A 456 16.98 5.86 23.18
N PRO A 457 17.18 6.48 24.37
CA PRO A 457 16.48 7.70 24.74
C PRO A 457 16.91 8.93 23.91
N ASP A 458 18.02 8.84 23.17
CA ASP A 458 18.50 9.89 22.27
C ASP A 458 18.09 9.64 20.80
N ASN A 459 17.06 8.82 20.58
CA ASN A 459 16.56 8.53 19.24
C ASN A 459 15.94 9.79 18.60
N PRO A 460 16.35 10.18 17.38
CA PRO A 460 15.82 11.38 16.72
C PRO A 460 14.40 11.25 16.15
N ILE A 461 13.72 10.12 16.33
CA ILE A 461 12.37 9.88 15.79
C ILE A 461 11.43 9.51 16.93
N ASP A 462 10.47 10.40 17.21
CA ASP A 462 9.31 10.14 18.06
C ASP A 462 8.05 9.91 17.19
N PRO A 463 7.22 8.88 17.47
CA PRO A 463 5.94 8.68 16.79
C PRO A 463 4.98 9.89 16.86
N GLU A 464 5.05 10.73 17.89
CA GLU A 464 4.21 11.91 18.10
C GLU A 464 4.72 13.15 17.34
N ASP A 465 5.91 13.08 16.75
CA ASP A 465 6.49 14.18 15.99
C ASP A 465 5.75 14.44 14.66
N PRO A 466 5.79 15.69 14.14
CA PRO A 466 5.47 15.96 12.75
C PRO A 466 6.41 15.21 11.79
N LEU A 467 6.05 15.11 10.50
CA LEU A 467 6.83 14.35 9.52
C LEU A 467 8.22 14.92 9.20
N VAL A 468 8.45 16.20 9.52
CA VAL A 468 9.74 16.84 9.30
C VAL A 468 10.83 16.15 10.13
N THR A 469 11.98 15.93 9.50
CA THR A 469 13.17 15.41 10.15
C THR A 469 14.28 16.46 10.07
N GLU A 470 14.94 16.76 11.18
CA GLU A 470 16.01 17.78 11.21
C GLU A 470 17.24 17.38 10.38
N LYS A 471 17.43 16.07 10.17
CA LYS A 471 18.55 15.51 9.39
C LYS A 471 18.05 14.77 8.16
N THR A 472 18.74 14.96 7.04
CA THR A 472 18.50 14.18 5.82
C THR A 472 19.56 13.09 5.70
N TYR A 473 19.17 11.85 6.02
CA TYR A 473 20.08 10.71 5.94
C TYR A 473 20.36 10.25 4.50
N LEU A 474 19.43 10.54 3.59
CA LEU A 474 19.45 10.12 2.20
C LEU A 474 19.22 11.32 1.28
N SER A 475 19.65 11.19 0.03
CA SER A 475 19.19 12.04 -1.07
C SER A 475 18.20 11.26 -1.90
N VAL A 476 16.93 11.70 -1.94
CA VAL A 476 15.83 10.94 -2.54
C VAL A 476 15.05 11.76 -3.56
N SER A 477 14.58 11.10 -4.61
CA SER A 477 13.52 11.60 -5.48
C SER A 477 12.29 10.72 -5.32
N ILE A 478 11.11 11.33 -5.24
CA ILE A 478 9.83 10.63 -5.12
C ILE A 478 8.94 11.08 -6.26
N LYS A 479 8.36 10.10 -6.96
CA LYS A 479 7.40 10.31 -8.05
C LYS A 479 6.15 9.46 -7.81
N VAL A 480 4.99 10.08 -7.97
CA VAL A 480 3.70 9.37 -8.00
C VAL A 480 3.33 9.08 -9.46
N LEU A 481 2.97 7.84 -9.76
CA LEU A 481 2.52 7.41 -11.09
C LEU A 481 1.09 6.88 -11.04
N ASN A 482 0.39 7.00 -12.18
CA ASN A 482 -0.86 6.28 -12.38
C ASN A 482 -0.61 4.78 -12.50
N TRP A 483 -1.46 4.02 -11.82
CA TRP A 483 -1.53 2.58 -11.97
C TRP A 483 -2.55 2.22 -13.06
N ASN A 484 -2.11 2.26 -14.31
CA ASN A 484 -2.96 1.88 -15.44
C ASN A 484 -3.11 0.36 -15.51
N LEU A 485 -4.05 -0.14 -16.32
CA LEU A 485 -4.20 -1.56 -16.60
C LEU A 485 -3.47 -1.96 -17.88
N HIS A 486 -3.08 -3.24 -17.97
CA HIS A 486 -2.38 -3.77 -19.13
C HIS A 486 -3.44 -4.21 -20.12
N SER A 487 -3.24 -3.89 -21.40
CA SER A 487 -4.06 -4.51 -22.45
C SER A 487 -3.68 -5.99 -22.50
N TYR A 488 -4.64 -6.89 -22.30
CA TYR A 488 -4.45 -8.33 -22.49
C TYR A 488 -4.85 -8.70 -23.90
N THR A 489 -3.99 -9.42 -24.60
CA THR A 489 -4.39 -10.24 -25.76
C THR A 489 -4.66 -11.64 -25.22
N VAL A 490 -5.86 -12.19 -25.47
CA VAL A 490 -6.23 -13.54 -25.04
C VAL A 490 -6.19 -14.41 -26.29
N ASP A 491 -5.20 -15.29 -26.38
CA ASP A 491 -5.15 -16.29 -27.44
C ASP A 491 -6.32 -17.26 -27.28
N LEU A 492 -7.30 -17.17 -28.19
CA LEU A 492 -8.42 -18.11 -28.26
C LEU A 492 -7.93 -19.39 -28.96
N GLY A 493 -7.26 -20.24 -28.21
CA GLY A 493 -7.03 -21.62 -28.63
C GLY A 493 -8.37 -22.37 -28.61
N ASN A 494 -8.91 -22.69 -29.78
CA ASN A 494 -10.00 -23.65 -29.89
C ASN A 494 -9.49 -25.01 -29.43
N ASN A 495 -9.95 -25.48 -28.26
CA ASN A 495 -9.83 -26.89 -27.92
C ASN A 495 -10.84 -27.66 -28.78
N TYR A 496 -10.34 -28.39 -29.76
CA TYR A 496 -11.10 -29.34 -30.58
C TYR A 496 -11.61 -30.51 -29.75
#